data_AF-A0A1H3TM14-F1
#
_entry.id   AF-A0A1H3TM14-F1
#
_cell.length_a   1.000
_cell.length_b   1.000
_cell.length_c   1.000
_cell.angle_alpha   90.00
_cell.angle_beta   90.00
_cell.angle_gamma   90.00
#
_symmetry.space_group_name_H-M   'P 1'
#
loop_
_entity.id
_entity.type
_entity.pdbx_description
1 polymer ?
#
loop_
_entity_poly.entity_id
_entity_poly.type
_entity_poly.pdbx_seq_one_letter_code
_entity_poly.pdbx_strand_id
1 'polypeptide(L)'
;MTNAELKAKIDNLWKETKAGKLPRDRRLKAIEGLTETYFQTSGRMPDGGALVRLTTLCLYEEITNPHPDKMTREEYPIMSDNQYRRKTEGRHVGRVGLTGKLKPLTREVPLSLAANIATDGREYGYPSRREIDVQEAIDMEFYPHLTRKNAEIS
;
A
#
# COMPACT_ATOMS: atom_id res chain seq x y z
N MET A 1 -4.15 -30.81 20.27
CA MET A 1 -4.43 -29.39 20.02
C MET A 1 -5.29 -29.30 18.78
N THR A 2 -6.45 -28.66 18.89
CA THR A 2 -7.36 -28.48 17.76
C THR A 2 -6.96 -27.29 16.87
N ASN A 3 -7.52 -27.18 15.66
CA ASN A 3 -7.28 -26.03 14.78
C ASN A 3 -7.75 -24.71 15.40
N ALA A 4 -8.84 -24.74 16.14
CA ALA A 4 -9.37 -23.58 16.84
C ALA A 4 -8.42 -23.13 17.96
N GLU A 5 -7.88 -24.06 18.74
CA GLU A 5 -6.88 -23.78 19.77
C GLU A 5 -5.57 -23.23 19.17
N LEU A 6 -5.08 -23.84 18.09
CA LEU A 6 -3.92 -23.36 17.37
C LEU A 6 -4.13 -21.90 16.93
N LYS A 7 -5.27 -21.62 16.30
CA LYS A 7 -5.62 -20.27 15.86
C LYS A 7 -5.64 -19.28 17.03
N ALA A 8 -6.26 -19.63 18.15
CA ALA A 8 -6.32 -18.77 19.33
C ALA A 8 -4.93 -18.49 19.91
N LYS A 9 -4.04 -19.49 19.96
CA LYS A 9 -2.66 -19.31 20.39
C LYS A 9 -1.86 -18.41 19.45
N ILE A 10 -2.03 -18.56 18.13
CA ILE A 10 -1.44 -17.65 17.13
C ILE A 10 -1.95 -16.22 17.33
N ASP A 11 -3.26 -16.05 17.58
CA ASP A 11 -3.86 -14.74 17.82
C ASP A 11 -3.28 -14.07 19.09
N ASN A 12 -3.00 -14.84 20.14
CA ASN A 12 -2.35 -14.34 21.35
C ASN A 12 -0.87 -13.95 21.12
N LEU A 13 -0.10 -14.79 20.42
CA LEU A 13 1.27 -14.45 20.02
C LEU A 13 1.32 -13.13 19.25
N TRP A 14 0.38 -12.91 18.34
CA TRP A 14 0.23 -11.65 17.63
C TRP A 14 -0.02 -10.45 18.54
N LYS A 15 -0.91 -10.59 19.53
CA LYS A 15 -1.20 -9.52 20.49
C LYS A 15 0.03 -9.16 21.32
N GLU A 16 0.74 -10.16 21.84
CA GLU A 16 1.94 -9.94 22.66
C GLU A 16 3.09 -9.33 21.87
N THR A 17 3.27 -9.77 20.63
CA THR A 17 4.27 -9.23 19.70
C THR A 17 3.98 -7.77 19.37
N LYS A 18 2.73 -7.45 19.02
CA LYS A 18 2.31 -6.05 18.76
C LYS A 18 2.42 -5.16 19.99
N ALA A 19 2.24 -5.71 21.18
CA ALA A 19 2.41 -4.98 22.43
C ALA A 19 3.88 -4.79 22.83
N GLY A 20 4.85 -5.32 22.05
CA GLY A 20 6.27 -5.25 22.37
C GLY A 20 6.70 -6.10 23.57
N LYS A 21 5.83 -7.01 24.04
CA LYS A 21 6.10 -7.84 25.23
C LYS A 21 6.91 -9.11 24.91
N LEU A 22 6.97 -9.47 23.62
CA LEU A 22 7.57 -10.73 23.17
C LEU A 22 8.76 -10.46 22.23
N PRO A 23 10.01 -10.48 22.75
CA PRO A 23 11.21 -10.28 21.93
C PRO A 23 11.41 -11.44 20.95
N ARG A 24 12.15 -11.18 19.85
CA ARG A 24 12.34 -12.10 18.71
C ARG A 24 12.69 -13.52 19.13
N ASP A 25 13.73 -13.72 19.93
CA ASP A 25 14.20 -15.06 20.31
C ASP A 25 13.14 -15.86 21.09
N ARG A 26 12.40 -15.19 21.99
CA ARG A 26 11.31 -15.83 22.74
C ARG A 26 10.13 -16.16 21.83
N ARG A 27 9.85 -15.28 20.86
CA ARG A 27 8.80 -15.49 19.87
C ARG A 27 9.11 -16.69 18.97
N LEU A 28 10.33 -16.82 18.46
CA LEU A 28 10.75 -17.95 17.64
C LEU A 28 10.62 -19.28 18.40
N LYS A 29 11.12 -19.34 19.65
CA LYS A 29 10.95 -20.52 20.51
C LYS A 29 9.49 -20.86 20.78
N ALA A 30 8.64 -19.85 20.99
CA ALA A 30 7.21 -20.06 21.20
C ALA A 30 6.52 -20.59 19.94
N ILE A 31 6.92 -20.13 18.76
CA ILE A 31 6.42 -20.61 17.47
C ILE A 31 6.84 -22.07 17.25
N GLU A 32 8.11 -22.40 17.44
CA GLU A 32 8.63 -23.78 17.34
C GLU A 32 7.89 -24.74 18.29
N GLY A 33 7.76 -24.35 19.56
CA GLY A 33 7.04 -25.14 20.55
C GLY A 33 5.57 -25.30 20.20
N LEU A 34 4.93 -24.27 19.64
CA LEU A 34 3.54 -24.33 19.20
C LEU A 34 3.35 -25.29 18.02
N THR A 35 4.23 -25.23 17.02
CA THR A 35 4.17 -26.13 15.85
C THR A 35 4.45 -27.58 16.25
N GLU A 36 5.43 -27.81 17.12
CA GLU A 36 5.75 -29.15 17.62
C GLU A 36 4.59 -29.74 18.43
N THR A 37 4.03 -28.96 19.36
CA THR A 37 2.86 -29.38 20.15
C THR A 37 1.66 -29.70 19.25
N TYR A 38 1.47 -28.93 18.18
CA TYR A 38 0.41 -29.23 17.21
C TYR A 38 0.66 -30.56 16.50
N PHE A 39 1.89 -30.77 16.02
CA PHE A 39 2.27 -31.98 15.30
C PHE A 39 2.14 -33.22 16.19
N GLN A 40 2.66 -33.17 17.42
CA GLN A 40 2.56 -34.28 18.39
C GLN A 40 1.11 -34.67 18.70
N THR A 41 0.20 -33.71 18.71
CA THR A 41 -1.19 -33.97 19.09
C THR A 41 -2.11 -34.31 17.93
N SER A 42 -1.83 -33.81 16.72
CA SER A 42 -2.66 -34.02 15.53
C SER A 42 -2.08 -35.04 14.55
N GLY A 43 -0.78 -35.36 14.68
CA GLY A 43 -0.02 -36.16 13.72
C GLY A 43 0.17 -35.50 12.35
N ARG A 44 -0.20 -34.22 12.21
CA ARG A 44 -0.16 -33.47 10.95
C ARG A 44 0.50 -32.12 11.15
N MET A 45 1.07 -31.59 10.07
CA MET A 45 1.56 -30.22 10.07
C MET A 45 0.40 -29.22 10.10
N PRO A 46 0.60 -28.03 10.68
CA PRO A 46 -0.39 -26.96 10.61
C PRO A 46 -0.76 -26.64 9.16
N ASP A 47 -2.01 -26.21 8.96
CA ASP A 47 -2.46 -25.73 7.66
C ASP A 47 -1.58 -24.58 7.13
N GLY A 48 -1.48 -24.48 5.80
CA GLY A 48 -0.67 -23.45 5.13
C GLY A 48 -1.04 -22.04 5.56
N GLY A 49 -2.33 -21.76 5.78
CA GLY A 49 -2.77 -20.46 6.30
C GLY A 49 -2.22 -20.15 7.69
N ALA A 50 -2.14 -21.16 8.57
CA ALA A 50 -1.53 -21.00 9.90
C ALA A 50 -0.01 -20.79 9.80
N LEU A 51 0.67 -21.53 8.93
CA LEU A 51 2.11 -21.39 8.69
C LEU A 51 2.47 -20.00 8.15
N VAL A 52 1.70 -19.47 7.20
CA VAL A 52 1.89 -18.10 6.70
C VAL A 52 1.83 -17.09 7.85
N ARG A 53 0.82 -17.19 8.72
CA ARG A 53 0.69 -16.30 9.88
C ARG A 53 1.85 -16.40 10.87
N LEU A 54 2.40 -17.60 11.07
CA LEU A 54 3.56 -17.83 11.93
C LEU A 54 4.84 -17.27 11.29
N THR A 55 5.06 -17.47 9.99
CA THR A 55 6.21 -16.89 9.28
C THR A 55 6.20 -15.37 9.29
N THR A 56 5.03 -14.74 9.18
CA THR A 56 4.91 -13.28 9.35
C THR A 56 5.33 -12.82 10.74
N LEU A 57 5.08 -13.61 11.79
CA LEU A 57 5.56 -13.31 13.14
C LEU A 57 7.08 -13.49 13.27
N CYS A 58 7.68 -14.45 12.56
CA CYS A 58 9.13 -14.60 12.53
C CYS A 58 9.81 -13.34 11.96
N LEU A 59 9.22 -12.74 10.93
CA LEU A 59 9.73 -11.56 10.21
C LEU A 59 9.08 -10.24 10.67
N TYR A 60 8.56 -10.20 11.89
CA TYR A 60 7.74 -9.09 12.35
C TYR A 60 8.50 -7.77 12.34
N GLU A 61 9.75 -7.73 12.82
CA GLU A 61 10.54 -6.51 12.89
C GLU A 61 10.84 -5.93 11.50
N GLU A 62 11.19 -6.79 10.53
CA GLU A 62 11.54 -6.41 9.17
C GLU A 62 10.32 -5.87 8.41
N ILE A 63 9.17 -6.53 8.55
CA ILE A 63 7.92 -6.14 7.89
C ILE A 63 7.37 -4.85 8.52
N THR A 64 7.45 -4.70 9.84
CA THR A 64 6.91 -3.51 10.52
C THR A 64 7.82 -2.29 10.48
N ASN A 65 9.12 -2.46 10.16
CA ASN A 65 10.05 -1.35 9.98
C ASN A 65 9.53 -0.35 8.92
N PRO A 66 9.14 0.88 9.33
CA PRO A 66 8.51 1.86 8.45
C PRO A 66 9.53 2.70 7.68
N HIS A 67 10.84 2.52 7.89
CA HIS A 67 11.87 3.35 7.25
C HIS A 67 11.75 3.31 5.72
N PRO A 68 11.59 4.47 5.05
CA PRO A 68 11.34 4.53 3.60
C PRO A 68 12.56 4.10 2.77
N ASP A 69 13.76 4.30 3.33
CA ASP A 69 15.07 4.05 2.75
C ASP A 69 15.70 2.75 3.24
N LYS A 70 14.95 1.87 3.93
CA LYS A 70 15.49 0.58 4.40
C LYS A 70 16.08 -0.27 3.28
N MET A 71 15.53 -0.15 2.07
CA MET A 71 16.00 -0.85 0.87
C MET A 71 17.43 -0.51 0.47
N THR A 72 17.94 0.66 0.87
CA THR A 72 19.30 1.11 0.55
C THR A 72 20.23 1.07 1.77
N ARG A 73 19.68 0.99 2.99
CA ARG A 73 20.45 1.02 4.25
C ARG A 73 20.84 -0.35 4.75
N GLU A 74 19.99 -1.35 4.52
CA GLU A 74 20.16 -2.72 5.05
C GLU A 74 20.70 -3.63 3.95
N GLU A 75 21.50 -4.62 4.32
CA GLU A 75 22.12 -5.57 3.36
C GLU A 75 21.08 -6.53 2.75
N TYR A 76 20.08 -6.95 3.55
CA TYR A 76 18.99 -7.84 3.13
C TYR A 76 17.62 -7.30 3.54
N PRO A 77 17.16 -6.21 2.91
CA PRO A 77 15.92 -5.55 3.30
C PRO A 77 14.69 -6.34 2.83
N ILE A 78 13.70 -6.49 3.70
CA ILE A 78 12.39 -7.09 3.35
C ILE A 78 11.34 -5.99 3.31
N MET A 79 10.66 -5.84 2.18
CA MET A 79 9.61 -4.85 2.00
C MET A 79 8.26 -5.36 2.52
N SER A 80 7.49 -4.52 3.21
CA SER A 80 6.09 -4.84 3.51
C SER A 80 5.21 -4.64 2.29
N ASP A 81 4.07 -5.33 2.22
CA ASP A 81 3.07 -5.14 1.15
C ASP A 81 2.67 -3.68 0.97
N ASN A 82 2.51 -2.93 2.06
CA ASN A 82 2.17 -1.52 1.99
C ASN A 82 3.30 -0.66 1.40
N GLN A 83 4.57 -0.95 1.75
CA GLN A 83 5.71 -0.28 1.15
C GLN A 83 5.85 -0.63 -0.34
N TYR A 84 5.62 -1.90 -0.69
CA TYR A 84 5.63 -2.36 -2.07
C TYR A 84 4.58 -1.65 -2.91
N ARG A 85 3.33 -1.57 -2.41
CA ARG A 85 2.24 -0.87 -3.08
C ARG A 85 2.44 0.64 -3.16
N ARG A 86 3.09 1.26 -2.17
CA ARG A 86 3.49 2.68 -2.26
C ARG A 86 4.48 2.92 -3.39
N LYS A 87 5.54 2.11 -3.47
CA LYS A 87 6.60 2.25 -4.48
C LYS A 87 6.13 1.89 -5.89
N THR A 88 5.36 0.81 -6.04
CA THR A 88 4.95 0.32 -7.36
C THR A 88 3.67 0.99 -7.87
N GLU A 89 2.69 1.26 -7.00
CA GLU A 89 1.36 1.71 -7.38
C GLU A 89 1.06 3.16 -6.97
N GLY A 90 1.91 3.79 -6.14
CA GLY A 90 1.62 5.12 -5.58
C GLY A 90 0.38 5.14 -4.67
N ARG A 91 -0.08 3.97 -4.20
CA ARG A 91 -1.22 3.87 -3.26
C ARG A 91 -0.80 4.39 -1.88
N HIS A 92 -1.74 4.96 -1.13
CA HIS A 92 -1.52 5.55 0.21
C HIS A 92 -0.56 6.75 0.27
N VAL A 93 -0.14 7.31 -0.88
CA VAL A 93 0.51 8.62 -0.92
C VAL A 93 -0.59 9.67 -0.84
N GLY A 94 -0.60 10.49 0.21
CA GLY A 94 -1.58 11.55 0.38
C GLY A 94 -1.56 12.49 -0.82
N ARG A 95 -2.56 12.37 -1.70
CA ARG A 95 -2.67 13.19 -2.91
C ARG A 95 -3.13 14.62 -2.60
N VAL A 96 -3.70 14.87 -1.42
CA VAL A 96 -4.29 16.15 -1.05
C VAL A 96 -3.24 17.06 -0.42
N GLY A 97 -2.92 18.16 -1.08
CA GLY A 97 -2.19 19.27 -0.48
C GLY A 97 -3.03 20.06 0.50
N LEU A 98 -2.37 20.85 1.36
CA LEU A 98 -3.01 21.67 2.41
C LEU A 98 -4.09 22.64 1.86
N THR A 99 -4.04 22.93 0.56
CA THR A 99 -4.91 23.87 -0.17
C THR A 99 -5.94 23.17 -1.08
N GLY A 100 -6.14 21.86 -0.95
CA GLY A 100 -7.03 21.09 -1.83
C GLY A 100 -6.48 20.82 -3.23
N LYS A 101 -5.32 21.40 -3.58
CA LYS A 101 -4.58 21.08 -4.81
C LYS A 101 -3.84 19.76 -4.64
N LEU A 102 -3.81 18.94 -5.70
CA LEU A 102 -3.02 17.72 -5.71
C LEU A 102 -1.54 18.06 -5.47
N LYS A 103 -0.91 17.50 -4.43
CA LYS A 103 0.53 17.69 -4.25
C LYS A 103 1.26 16.98 -5.39
N PRO A 104 2.21 17.64 -6.09
CA PRO A 104 3.07 16.95 -7.06
C PRO A 104 3.77 15.78 -6.36
N LEU A 105 3.95 14.66 -7.08
CA LEU A 105 4.62 13.46 -6.56
C LEU A 105 6.09 13.79 -6.29
N THR A 106 6.34 14.34 -5.11
CA THR A 106 7.63 14.92 -4.70
C THR A 106 8.56 13.90 -4.06
N ARG A 107 8.11 12.65 -3.89
CA ARG A 107 8.87 11.63 -3.13
C ARG A 107 8.98 10.30 -3.85
N GLU A 108 7.87 9.68 -4.23
CA GLU A 108 7.85 8.40 -4.93
C GLU A 108 6.71 8.39 -5.95
N VAL A 109 7.03 8.03 -7.19
CA VAL A 109 6.11 7.91 -8.31
C VAL A 109 5.98 6.42 -8.64
N PRO A 110 4.77 5.87 -8.90
CA PRO A 110 4.66 4.50 -9.41
C PRO A 110 5.54 4.31 -10.64
N LEU A 111 6.20 3.15 -10.74
CA LEU A 111 7.19 2.88 -11.80
C LEU A 111 6.62 3.09 -13.22
N SER A 112 5.33 2.76 -13.41
CA SER A 112 4.61 2.98 -14.68
C SER A 112 4.49 4.45 -15.09
N LEU A 113 4.49 5.36 -14.11
CA LEU A 113 4.29 6.80 -14.30
C LEU A 113 5.60 7.59 -14.14
N ALA A 114 6.64 6.96 -13.58
CA ALA A 114 7.96 7.55 -13.35
C ALA A 114 8.62 8.05 -14.64
N ALA A 115 8.40 7.39 -15.78
CA ALA A 115 8.93 7.84 -17.07
C ALA A 115 8.34 9.19 -17.54
N ASN A 116 7.13 9.52 -17.08
CA ASN A 116 6.41 10.71 -17.50
C ASN A 116 6.49 11.84 -16.47
N ILE A 117 7.04 11.60 -15.28
CA ILE A 117 7.16 12.64 -14.25
C ILE A 117 8.59 13.17 -14.19
N ALA A 118 8.74 14.48 -14.32
CA ALA A 118 10.04 15.11 -14.15
C ALA A 118 10.37 15.36 -12.68
N THR A 119 11.61 15.76 -12.41
CA THR A 119 12.15 16.06 -11.08
C THR A 119 11.40 17.16 -10.32
N ASP A 120 10.61 17.98 -11.01
CA ASP A 120 9.75 19.01 -10.41
C ASP A 120 8.37 18.46 -9.96
N GLY A 121 8.13 17.16 -10.18
CA GLY A 121 6.91 16.46 -9.84
C GLY A 121 5.74 16.73 -10.78
N ARG A 122 5.98 17.35 -11.95
CA ARG A 122 4.98 17.52 -13.01
C ARG A 122 4.96 16.31 -13.93
N GLU A 123 3.77 15.92 -14.35
CA GLU A 123 3.56 14.89 -15.37
C GLU A 123 3.61 15.54 -16.76
N TYR A 124 4.54 15.08 -17.59
CA TYR A 124 4.78 15.49 -18.98
C TYR A 124 4.22 14.48 -19.98
N GLY A 125 3.31 13.60 -19.56
CA GLY A 125 2.54 12.76 -20.47
C GLY A 125 1.74 13.62 -21.45
N TYR A 126 1.48 13.09 -22.66
CA TYR A 126 0.59 13.75 -23.61
C TYR A 126 -0.76 14.03 -22.92
N PRO A 127 -1.30 15.26 -23.02
CA PRO A 127 -2.55 15.61 -22.36
C PRO A 127 -3.66 14.68 -22.84
N SER A 128 -4.17 13.85 -21.92
CA SER A 128 -5.39 13.09 -22.15
C SER A 128 -6.54 14.09 -22.27
N ARG A 129 -7.11 14.22 -23.47
CA ARG A 129 -8.40 14.88 -23.63
C ARG A 129 -9.44 13.99 -22.94
N ARG A 130 -10.18 14.57 -21.98
CA ARG A 130 -11.42 13.96 -21.52
C ARG A 130 -12.41 13.88 -22.68
N GLU A 131 -13.22 12.84 -22.71
CA GLU A 131 -14.41 12.85 -23.56
C GLU A 131 -15.32 13.98 -23.08
N ILE A 132 -15.69 14.86 -24.01
CA ILE A 132 -16.57 15.99 -23.74
C ILE A 132 -17.98 15.41 -23.72
N ASP A 133 -18.77 15.73 -22.69
CA ASP A 133 -20.17 15.34 -22.65
C ASP A 133 -20.94 16.04 -23.79
N VAL A 134 -21.99 15.41 -24.30
CA VAL A 134 -22.78 15.91 -25.44
C VAL A 134 -23.30 17.31 -25.16
N GLN A 135 -23.74 17.58 -23.93
CA GLN A 135 -24.22 18.90 -23.53
C GLN A 135 -23.11 19.95 -23.52
N GLU A 136 -21.91 19.58 -23.06
CA GLU A 136 -20.74 20.46 -23.02
C GLU A 136 -20.20 20.77 -24.43
N ALA A 137 -20.33 19.82 -25.37
CA ALA A 137 -20.01 20.02 -26.78
C ALA A 137 -21.00 20.98 -27.46
N ILE A 138 -22.30 20.79 -27.21
CA ILE A 138 -23.37 21.68 -27.70
C ILE A 138 -23.16 23.09 -27.17
N ASP A 139 -22.87 23.24 -25.87
CA ASP A 139 -22.62 24.55 -25.28
C ASP A 139 -21.39 25.21 -25.90
N MET A 140 -20.26 24.51 -26.03
CA MET A 140 -19.07 25.06 -26.68
C MET A 140 -19.31 25.49 -28.14
N GLU A 141 -20.14 24.76 -28.88
CA GLU A 141 -20.57 25.20 -30.22
C GLU A 141 -21.46 26.44 -30.13
N PHE A 142 -22.44 26.48 -29.22
CA PHE A 142 -23.48 27.52 -29.15
C PHE A 142 -23.00 28.88 -28.60
N TYR A 143 -22.04 28.88 -27.68
CA TYR A 143 -21.52 30.08 -27.00
C TYR A 143 -20.92 31.18 -27.92
N PRO A 144 -20.12 30.88 -28.96
CA PRO A 144 -19.62 31.91 -29.88
C PRO A 144 -20.70 32.58 -30.74
N HIS A 145 -21.90 32.00 -30.86
CA HIS A 145 -22.98 32.57 -31.67
C HIS A 145 -23.80 33.61 -30.89
N LEU A 146 -24.00 33.39 -29.58
CA LEU A 146 -24.71 34.29 -28.67
C LEU A 146 -23.92 35.59 -28.43
N THR A 147 -22.60 35.47 -28.28
CA THR A 147 -21.71 36.61 -28.05
C THR A 147 -21.62 37.54 -29.26
N ARG A 148 -21.66 37.00 -30.49
CA ARG A 148 -21.71 37.79 -31.73
C ARG A 148 -23.04 38.51 -31.92
N LYS A 149 -24.17 37.83 -31.70
CA LYS A 149 -25.51 38.46 -31.78
C LYS A 149 -25.68 39.60 -30.77
N ASN A 150 -25.15 39.46 -29.56
CA ASN A 150 -25.26 40.51 -28.53
C ASN A 150 -24.33 41.70 -28.81
N ALA A 151 -23.22 41.51 -29.53
CA ALA A 151 -22.32 42.58 -29.95
C ALA A 151 -22.84 43.37 -31.17
N GLU A 152 -23.73 42.79 -31.98
CA GLU A 152 -24.38 43.45 -33.13
C GLU A 152 -25.65 44.22 -32.75
N ILE A 153 -26.09 44.18 -31.48
CA ILE A 153 -27.32 44.82 -30.97
C ILE A 153 -27.01 46.01 -30.01
N SER A 154 -25.73 46.36 -29.78
CA SER A 154 -25.30 47.62 -29.12
C SER A 154 -24.73 48.60 -30.13
#